data_AF-A0A8B8HHE9-F1
#
_entry.id   AF-A0A8B8HHE9-F1
#
_cell.length_a   1.000
_cell.length_b   1.000
_cell.length_c   1.000
_cell.angle_alpha   90.00
_cell.angle_beta   90.00
_cell.angle_gamma   90.00
#
_symmetry.space_group_name_H-M   'P 1'
#
loop_
_entity.id
_entity.type
_entity.pdbx_description
1 polymer ?
#
loop_
_entity_poly.entity_id
_entity_poly.type
_entity_poly.pdbx_seq_one_letter_code
_entity_poly.pdbx_strand_id
1 'polypeptide(L)'
;MSLTRVSLAVPRVVSFVNQLCKPAVAVITRTAVTTVSNKLSSVKMYIAEERGSPYSPDYRVYFKDESGPVSPLHDIPLWADRAKRIANMVVEVPRWSNAKMEISLGEPLNPIKQDVKKGALRFVCNVFPHHGYIWNYGALPQTWENPQHVDAGTQARGDNDPIDVIEIGERVAARGDVVPVKILGTLALIDEGETDWKLIAIDTRDPSADRLNDVADVEALFPGLLRATVEWFRLYKVPDGKPVNQFAFDGEAKDSAFAHKVVDEVHQFWKSLVNGEVAGASDICKMNVSVESSAGRVERAEAARVLAGAPPAALPHALPATVDKWHFVSSL
;
A
#
# COMPACT_ATOMS: atom_id res chain seq x y z
N MET A 1 12.38 43.14 26.28
CA MET A 1 11.58 44.35 25.98
C MET A 1 12.53 45.50 25.64
N SER A 2 12.24 46.21 24.53
CA SER A 2 12.79 47.51 24.07
C SER A 2 14.28 47.57 23.69
N LEU A 3 14.63 47.47 22.40
CA LEU A 3 14.69 48.51 21.34
C LEU A 3 15.84 49.53 21.49
N THR A 4 16.78 49.51 20.55
CA THR A 4 17.48 50.73 20.11
C THR A 4 17.88 50.59 18.63
N ARG A 5 17.27 51.44 17.78
CA ARG A 5 17.68 51.72 16.39
C ARG A 5 18.85 52.70 16.42
N VAL A 6 19.82 52.55 15.52
CA VAL A 6 20.65 53.68 15.06
C VAL A 6 20.84 53.60 13.55
N SER A 7 20.67 54.77 12.95
CA SER A 7 20.56 55.12 11.54
C SER A 7 21.90 55.13 10.80
N LEU A 8 21.84 54.82 9.51
CA LEU A 8 22.87 55.00 8.49
C LEU A 8 23.19 56.49 8.26
N ALA A 9 24.46 56.77 7.96
CA ALA A 9 24.95 58.05 7.46
C ALA A 9 25.51 57.86 6.02
N VAL A 10 25.23 58.84 5.16
CA VAL A 10 25.77 59.01 3.80
C VAL A 10 26.51 60.35 3.76
N PRO A 11 27.61 60.48 2.99
CA PRO A 11 27.61 61.58 2.00
C PRO A 11 28.36 61.31 0.66
N ARG A 12 27.71 61.80 -0.42
CA ARG A 12 28.18 62.61 -1.60
C ARG A 12 29.40 62.13 -2.41
N VAL A 13 29.35 61.76 -3.70
CA VAL A 13 28.93 62.36 -5.02
C VAL A 13 29.97 63.33 -5.67
N VAL A 14 30.18 63.11 -7.00
CA VAL A 14 30.74 63.95 -8.11
C VAL A 14 32.27 63.82 -8.29
N SER A 15 32.85 63.39 -9.44
CA SER A 15 32.80 64.01 -10.77
C SER A 15 33.45 63.17 -11.90
N PHE A 16 32.77 63.13 -13.06
CA PHE A 16 33.15 63.08 -14.49
C PHE A 16 34.59 62.76 -14.96
N VAL A 17 34.71 61.96 -16.05
CA VAL A 17 34.99 62.41 -17.45
C VAL A 17 34.87 61.22 -18.44
N ASN A 18 34.42 61.56 -19.65
CA ASN A 18 34.01 60.75 -20.80
C ASN A 18 35.14 60.14 -21.65
N GLN A 19 34.70 59.21 -22.53
CA GLN A 19 35.17 58.88 -23.89
C GLN A 19 36.30 57.86 -24.07
N LEU A 20 35.98 56.75 -24.75
CA LEU A 20 36.29 56.53 -26.18
C LEU A 20 35.67 55.22 -26.70
N CYS A 21 34.92 55.32 -27.79
CA CYS A 21 34.42 54.19 -28.59
C CYS A 21 35.53 53.52 -29.39
N LYS A 22 35.47 52.18 -29.55
CA LYS A 22 35.76 51.41 -30.78
C LYS A 22 35.34 49.92 -30.60
N PRO A 23 35.09 49.19 -31.70
CA PRO A 23 34.04 48.17 -31.76
C PRO A 23 34.45 46.80 -31.21
N ALA A 24 33.47 46.10 -30.65
CA ALA A 24 33.60 44.73 -30.17
C ALA A 24 33.69 43.74 -31.35
N VAL A 25 34.75 42.93 -31.35
CA VAL A 25 34.82 41.69 -32.13
C VAL A 25 34.03 40.64 -31.34
N ALA A 26 32.98 40.10 -31.94
CA ALA A 26 32.17 39.04 -31.35
C ALA A 26 32.97 37.74 -31.29
N VAL A 27 33.42 37.36 -30.09
CA VAL A 27 33.87 36.00 -29.80
C VAL A 27 32.63 35.20 -29.41
N ILE A 28 32.17 34.31 -30.29
CA ILE A 28 31.13 33.33 -29.98
C ILE A 28 31.79 32.24 -29.13
N THR A 29 31.82 32.43 -27.81
CA THR A 29 32.01 31.32 -26.88
C THR A 29 30.69 30.56 -26.78
N ARG A 30 30.61 29.40 -27.42
CA ARG A 30 29.55 28.41 -27.14
C ARG A 30 29.76 27.88 -25.72
N THR A 31 29.12 28.52 -24.75
CA THR A 31 28.95 27.93 -23.43
C THR A 31 27.90 26.83 -23.57
N ALA A 32 28.33 25.58 -23.70
CA ALA A 32 27.44 24.44 -23.58
C ALA A 32 26.96 24.39 -22.13
N VAL A 33 25.80 25.00 -21.86
CA VAL A 33 25.07 24.76 -20.62
C VAL A 33 24.57 23.33 -20.69
N THR A 34 25.33 22.43 -20.08
CA THR A 34 24.86 21.07 -19.84
C THR A 34 23.83 21.18 -18.73
N THR A 35 22.56 21.31 -19.11
CA THR A 35 21.45 21.15 -18.17
C THR A 35 21.50 19.70 -17.70
N VAL A 36 22.13 19.46 -16.55
CA VAL A 36 21.91 18.23 -15.80
C VAL A 36 20.46 18.31 -15.34
N SER A 37 19.57 17.76 -16.15
CA SER A 37 18.21 17.46 -15.73
C SER A 37 18.34 16.40 -14.64
N ASN A 38 18.48 16.85 -13.40
CA ASN A 38 18.10 16.04 -12.25
C ASN A 38 16.62 15.73 -12.44
N LYS A 39 16.31 14.61 -13.10
CA LYS A 39 15.07 13.90 -12.87
C LYS A 39 15.12 13.47 -11.41
N LEU A 40 14.82 14.38 -10.49
CA LEU A 40 14.12 13.95 -9.29
C LEU A 40 12.88 13.27 -9.83
N SER A 41 12.83 11.94 -9.75
CA SER A 41 11.57 11.24 -9.86
C SER A 41 10.66 11.90 -8.83
N SER A 42 9.69 12.67 -9.30
CA SER A 42 8.60 13.13 -8.45
C SER A 42 8.04 11.87 -7.81
N VAL A 43 8.27 11.70 -6.51
CA VAL A 43 7.66 10.61 -5.76
C VAL A 43 6.17 10.92 -5.82
N LYS A 44 5.43 10.15 -6.63
CA LYS A 44 3.98 10.31 -6.73
C LYS A 44 3.40 10.13 -5.34
N MET A 45 2.82 11.20 -4.81
CA MET A 45 2.20 11.19 -3.50
C MET A 45 0.75 10.80 -3.66
N TYR A 46 0.33 9.78 -2.92
CA TYR A 46 -1.06 9.36 -2.81
C TYR A 46 -1.62 9.83 -1.49
N ILE A 47 -2.82 10.38 -1.52
CA ILE A 47 -3.51 10.92 -0.35
C ILE A 47 -4.79 10.11 -0.15
N ALA A 48 -4.94 9.56 1.05
CA ALA A 48 -6.17 8.95 1.50
C ALA A 48 -7.24 10.03 1.75
N GLU A 49 -8.46 9.79 1.30
CA GLU A 49 -9.61 10.64 1.53
C GLU A 49 -10.75 9.85 2.13
N GLU A 50 -10.98 10.08 3.42
CA GLU A 50 -12.04 9.44 4.19
C GLU A 50 -13.42 10.03 3.87
N ARG A 51 -14.42 9.15 3.85
CA ARG A 51 -15.83 9.42 3.59
C ARG A 51 -16.68 8.55 4.53
N GLY A 52 -17.84 9.07 4.94
CA GLY A 52 -18.68 8.42 5.95
C GLY A 52 -18.08 8.44 7.35
N SER A 53 -18.64 7.63 8.25
CA SER A 53 -18.23 7.53 9.66
C SER A 53 -17.34 6.30 9.90
N PRO A 54 -16.14 6.39 10.48
CA PRO A 54 -15.40 5.18 10.85
C PRO A 54 -16.24 4.24 11.74
N TYR A 55 -16.07 2.92 11.57
CA TYR A 55 -16.86 1.89 12.24
C TYR A 55 -18.37 1.91 11.91
N SER A 56 -18.70 2.33 10.69
CA SER A 56 -20.04 2.18 10.10
C SER A 56 -19.97 1.53 8.71
N PRO A 57 -21.08 0.97 8.19
CA PRO A 57 -21.12 0.38 6.85
C PRO A 57 -20.86 1.36 5.69
N ASP A 58 -21.04 2.67 5.90
CA ASP A 58 -20.82 3.72 4.88
C ASP A 58 -19.37 4.26 4.86
N TYR A 59 -18.51 3.84 5.79
CA TYR A 59 -17.12 4.27 5.83
C TYR A 59 -16.34 3.82 4.60
N ARG A 60 -15.67 4.76 3.92
CA ARG A 60 -14.80 4.50 2.77
C ARG A 60 -13.54 5.34 2.86
N VAL A 61 -12.42 4.76 2.41
CA VAL A 61 -11.16 5.49 2.20
C VAL A 61 -10.82 5.44 0.72
N TYR A 62 -11.03 6.56 0.04
CA TYR A 62 -10.66 6.75 -1.36
C TYR A 62 -9.22 7.24 -1.48
N PHE A 63 -8.66 7.21 -2.69
CA PHE A 63 -7.30 7.65 -2.96
C PHE A 63 -7.29 8.75 -4.00
N LYS A 64 -6.36 9.70 -3.85
CA LYS A 64 -6.07 10.73 -4.84
C LYS A 64 -4.58 10.81 -5.11
N ASP A 65 -4.23 11.11 -6.36
CA ASP A 65 -2.93 11.68 -6.71
C ASP A 65 -3.06 13.20 -6.91
N GLU A 66 -1.99 13.83 -7.38
CA GLU A 66 -1.95 15.26 -7.73
C GLU A 66 -2.98 15.70 -8.79
N SER A 67 -3.54 14.73 -9.54
CA SER A 67 -4.50 14.97 -10.62
C SER A 67 -5.94 14.61 -10.25
N GLY A 68 -6.19 14.04 -9.07
CA GLY A 68 -7.52 13.71 -8.57
C GLY A 68 -7.69 12.23 -8.19
N PRO A 69 -8.93 11.71 -8.14
CA PRO A 69 -9.20 10.37 -7.63
C PRO A 69 -8.60 9.27 -8.50
N VAL A 70 -8.14 8.21 -7.83
CA VAL A 70 -7.51 7.02 -8.41
C VAL A 70 -8.03 5.76 -7.72
N SER A 71 -8.03 4.63 -8.42
CA SER A 71 -8.23 3.32 -7.81
C SER A 71 -6.95 2.82 -7.14
N PRO A 72 -6.96 2.44 -5.84
CA PRO A 72 -5.80 1.82 -5.22
C PRO A 72 -5.49 0.44 -5.81
N LEU A 73 -6.48 -0.24 -6.39
CA LEU A 73 -6.28 -1.55 -7.02
C LEU A 73 -5.61 -1.45 -8.40
N HIS A 74 -5.99 -0.46 -9.19
CA HIS A 74 -5.61 -0.41 -10.61
C HIS A 74 -4.63 0.70 -10.97
N ASP A 75 -4.72 1.87 -10.34
CA ASP A 75 -4.02 3.08 -10.77
C ASP A 75 -2.71 3.36 -10.00
N ILE A 76 -2.56 2.81 -8.79
CA ILE A 76 -1.29 2.84 -8.08
C ILE A 76 -0.36 1.81 -8.73
N PRO A 77 0.82 2.20 -9.26
CA PRO A 77 1.73 1.25 -9.87
C PRO A 77 2.21 0.21 -8.87
N LEU A 78 2.29 -1.06 -9.26
CA LEU A 78 2.89 -2.11 -8.43
C LEU A 78 4.31 -1.72 -7.95
N TRP A 79 5.12 -1.16 -8.85
CA TRP A 79 6.53 -0.86 -8.56
C TRP A 79 6.75 0.63 -8.32
N ALA A 80 7.21 0.98 -7.12
CA ALA A 80 7.75 2.32 -6.84
C ALA A 80 9.11 2.51 -7.53
N ASP A 81 9.94 1.46 -7.54
CA ASP A 81 11.19 1.37 -8.30
C ASP A 81 11.33 -0.06 -8.84
N ARG A 82 11.00 -0.25 -10.13
CA ARG A 82 11.06 -1.58 -10.77
C ARG A 82 12.48 -2.13 -10.83
N ALA A 83 13.48 -1.27 -11.02
CA ALA A 83 14.87 -1.70 -11.16
C ALA A 83 15.42 -2.25 -9.83
N LYS A 84 14.99 -1.67 -8.71
CA LYS A 84 15.34 -2.13 -7.35
C LYS A 84 14.33 -3.10 -6.75
N ARG A 85 13.29 -3.48 -7.49
CA ARG A 85 12.19 -4.33 -7.00
C ARG A 85 11.52 -3.79 -5.72
N ILE A 86 11.43 -2.46 -5.60
CA ILE A 86 10.66 -1.81 -4.54
C ILE A 86 9.21 -1.68 -5.00
N ALA A 87 8.30 -2.29 -4.25
CA ALA A 87 6.87 -2.28 -4.53
C ALA A 87 6.17 -1.14 -3.79
N ASN A 88 5.06 -0.63 -4.31
CA ASN A 88 4.12 0.14 -3.51
C ASN A 88 3.21 -0.85 -2.75
N MET A 89 3.03 -0.64 -1.46
CA MET A 89 2.03 -1.31 -0.64
C MET A 89 0.91 -0.32 -0.32
N VAL A 90 -0.34 -0.74 -0.46
CA VAL A 90 -1.49 0.00 0.05
C VAL A 90 -1.83 -0.53 1.44
N VAL A 91 -1.68 0.30 2.47
CA VAL A 91 -1.95 -0.10 3.86
C VAL A 91 -3.45 -0.06 4.13
N GLU A 92 -4.01 -1.18 4.55
CA GLU A 92 -5.44 -1.32 4.85
C GLU A 92 -5.70 -1.30 6.36
N VAL A 93 -4.90 -2.07 7.11
CA VAL A 93 -5.06 -2.26 8.55
C VAL A 93 -3.75 -1.87 9.27
N PRO A 94 -3.75 -0.77 10.04
CA PRO A 94 -2.64 -0.42 10.91
C PRO A 94 -2.33 -1.51 11.93
N ARG A 95 -1.04 -1.69 12.27
CA ARG A 95 -0.62 -2.58 13.36
C ARG A 95 -1.35 -2.24 14.66
N TRP A 96 -1.73 -3.28 15.39
CA TRP A 96 -2.48 -3.25 16.66
C TRP A 96 -3.90 -2.69 16.55
N SER A 97 -4.49 -2.74 15.36
CA SER A 97 -5.92 -2.48 15.17
C SER A 97 -6.67 -3.77 14.80
N ASN A 98 -8.00 -3.76 14.98
CA ASN A 98 -8.84 -4.95 14.83
C ASN A 98 -9.80 -4.89 13.63
N ALA A 99 -10.15 -3.69 13.16
CA ALA A 99 -11.11 -3.54 12.07
C ALA A 99 -10.55 -4.21 10.81
N LYS A 100 -11.24 -5.23 10.27
CA LYS A 100 -10.83 -5.86 9.01
C LYS A 100 -11.22 -4.92 7.87
N MET A 101 -10.23 -4.18 7.39
CA MET A 101 -10.36 -3.24 6.29
C MET A 101 -9.74 -3.87 5.05
N GLU A 102 -10.34 -3.64 3.88
CA GLU A 102 -9.90 -4.21 2.61
C GLU A 102 -10.24 -3.28 1.44
N ILE A 103 -9.43 -3.29 0.39
CA ILE A 103 -9.74 -2.70 -0.91
C ILE A 103 -11.03 -3.35 -1.43
N SER A 104 -12.06 -2.53 -1.68
CA SER A 104 -13.32 -3.05 -2.19
C SER A 104 -13.22 -3.43 -3.66
N LEU A 105 -13.28 -4.73 -3.97
CA LEU A 105 -13.27 -5.20 -5.35
C LEU A 105 -14.46 -4.71 -6.18
N GLY A 106 -15.67 -4.73 -5.61
CA GLY A 106 -16.91 -4.47 -6.36
C GLY A 106 -17.34 -3.00 -6.46
N GLU A 107 -16.63 -2.07 -5.82
CA GLU A 107 -17.06 -0.66 -5.77
C GLU A 107 -16.24 0.23 -6.72
N PRO A 108 -16.87 1.21 -7.41
CA PRO A 108 -16.18 2.20 -8.21
C PRO A 108 -15.01 2.88 -7.46
N LEU A 109 -13.85 2.97 -8.12
CA LEU A 109 -12.58 3.45 -7.54
C LEU A 109 -12.00 2.60 -6.41
N ASN A 110 -12.55 1.41 -6.14
CA ASN A 110 -12.06 0.43 -5.17
C ASN A 110 -11.62 1.03 -3.82
N PRO A 111 -12.44 1.87 -3.16
CA PRO A 111 -12.10 2.41 -1.85
C PRO A 111 -11.84 1.30 -0.84
N ILE A 112 -10.99 1.55 0.15
CA ILE A 112 -10.91 0.66 1.31
C ILE A 112 -12.21 0.79 2.11
N LYS A 113 -12.77 -0.35 2.52
CA LYS A 113 -13.95 -0.44 3.39
C LYS A 113 -13.75 -1.51 4.46
N GLN A 114 -14.62 -1.50 5.47
CA GLN A 114 -14.62 -2.56 6.46
C GLN A 114 -15.42 -3.77 5.95
N ASP A 115 -14.87 -4.97 6.11
CA ASP A 115 -15.55 -6.24 5.82
C ASP A 115 -16.84 -6.36 6.66
N VAL A 116 -17.92 -6.82 6.04
CA VAL A 116 -19.22 -7.03 6.68
C VAL A 116 -19.59 -8.51 6.59
N LYS A 117 -19.65 -9.16 7.76
CA LYS A 117 -19.99 -10.58 7.88
C LYS A 117 -21.31 -10.72 8.64
N LYS A 118 -22.29 -11.41 8.04
CA LYS A 118 -23.64 -11.61 8.61
C LYS A 118 -24.32 -10.29 9.05
N GLY A 119 -24.13 -9.22 8.28
CA GLY A 119 -24.73 -7.90 8.54
C GLY A 119 -24.05 -7.07 9.62
N ALA A 120 -22.93 -7.53 10.19
CA ALA A 120 -22.14 -6.79 11.17
C ALA A 120 -20.73 -6.50 10.64
N LEU A 121 -20.18 -5.35 11.02
CA LEU A 121 -18.80 -4.99 10.74
C LEU A 121 -17.84 -5.97 11.41
N ARG A 122 -16.86 -6.46 10.67
CA ARG A 122 -15.93 -7.48 11.15
C ARG A 122 -14.74 -6.83 11.85
N PHE A 123 -14.42 -7.38 13.02
CA PHE A 123 -13.22 -7.09 13.79
C PHE A 123 -12.50 -8.40 14.06
N VAL A 124 -11.20 -8.47 13.77
CA VAL A 124 -10.37 -9.62 14.11
C VAL A 124 -10.15 -9.67 15.63
N CYS A 125 -10.27 -10.86 16.20
CA CYS A 125 -10.13 -11.08 17.64
C CYS A 125 -8.68 -10.94 18.12
N ASN A 126 -8.50 -10.57 19.38
CA ASN A 126 -7.21 -10.67 20.06
C ASN A 126 -6.99 -12.11 20.52
N VAL A 127 -6.13 -12.85 19.85
CA VAL A 127 -5.73 -14.21 20.24
C VAL A 127 -4.44 -14.09 21.05
N PHE A 128 -4.51 -14.36 22.35
CA PHE A 128 -3.37 -14.17 23.25
C PHE A 128 -2.11 -14.89 22.73
N PRO A 129 -0.94 -14.22 22.62
CA PRO A 129 -0.62 -12.88 23.15
C PRO A 129 -0.80 -11.70 22.16
N HIS A 130 -1.41 -11.94 21.00
CA HIS A 130 -1.48 -10.99 19.88
C HIS A 130 -2.65 -10.01 19.99
N HIS A 131 -2.35 -8.71 19.91
CA HIS A 131 -3.36 -7.64 19.88
C HIS A 131 -3.64 -7.21 18.43
N GLY A 132 -4.85 -7.47 17.94
CA GLY A 132 -5.27 -7.19 16.57
C GLY A 132 -4.31 -7.78 15.54
N TYR A 133 -4.07 -7.05 14.46
CA TYR A 133 -3.00 -7.35 13.50
C TYR A 133 -1.64 -7.00 14.09
N ILE A 134 -0.67 -7.92 14.04
CA ILE A 134 0.67 -7.70 14.62
C ILE A 134 1.67 -7.04 13.65
N TRP A 135 1.22 -6.63 12.47
CA TRP A 135 1.95 -5.87 11.43
C TRP A 135 1.06 -4.75 10.88
N ASN A 136 1.64 -3.85 10.09
CA ASN A 136 0.81 -3.11 9.15
C ASN A 136 0.43 -4.09 8.03
N TYR A 137 -0.86 -4.19 7.74
CA TYR A 137 -1.40 -5.16 6.79
C TYR A 137 -2.06 -4.43 5.62
N GLY A 138 -1.95 -5.01 4.44
CA GLY A 138 -2.62 -4.51 3.24
C GLY A 138 -2.23 -5.35 2.04
N ALA A 139 -2.24 -4.74 0.86
CA ALA A 139 -2.00 -5.46 -0.38
C ALA A 139 -1.07 -4.72 -1.35
N LEU A 140 -0.51 -5.45 -2.32
CA LEU A 140 0.16 -4.83 -3.47
C LEU A 140 -0.87 -4.47 -4.55
N PRO A 141 -0.87 -3.21 -5.04
CA PRO A 141 -1.74 -2.81 -6.13
C PRO A 141 -1.32 -3.49 -7.42
N GLN A 142 -2.23 -3.58 -8.38
CA GLN A 142 -2.00 -4.23 -9.67
C GLN A 142 -1.59 -5.71 -9.54
N THR A 143 -2.12 -6.41 -8.56
CA THR A 143 -1.98 -7.86 -8.39
C THR A 143 -3.36 -8.48 -8.25
N TRP A 144 -3.46 -9.77 -8.54
CA TRP A 144 -4.70 -10.52 -8.41
C TRP A 144 -4.41 -12.02 -8.33
N GLU A 145 -4.87 -12.66 -7.26
CA GLU A 145 -4.82 -14.11 -7.07
C GLU A 145 -5.99 -14.77 -7.81
N ASN A 146 -5.75 -15.16 -9.06
CA ASN A 146 -6.80 -15.65 -9.96
C ASN A 146 -7.47 -16.94 -9.44
N PRO A 147 -8.80 -16.96 -9.17
CA PRO A 147 -9.52 -18.12 -8.65
C PRO A 147 -9.72 -19.25 -9.68
N GLN A 148 -9.35 -19.02 -10.94
CA GLN A 148 -9.35 -20.03 -12.00
C GLN A 148 -8.00 -20.75 -12.14
N HIS A 149 -6.94 -20.19 -11.57
CA HIS A 149 -5.61 -20.77 -11.54
C HIS A 149 -5.45 -21.67 -10.31
N VAL A 150 -4.76 -22.82 -10.46
CA VAL A 150 -4.37 -23.68 -9.34
C VAL A 150 -2.87 -23.53 -9.15
N ASP A 151 -2.47 -22.99 -8.00
CA ASP A 151 -1.06 -22.78 -7.69
C ASP A 151 -0.34 -24.12 -7.45
N ALA A 152 0.86 -24.26 -8.00
CA ALA A 152 1.60 -25.51 -7.94
C ALA A 152 2.18 -25.81 -6.54
N GLY A 153 2.44 -24.77 -5.73
CA GLY A 153 2.96 -24.89 -4.37
C GLY A 153 1.90 -25.28 -3.36
N THR A 154 0.70 -24.70 -3.46
CA THR A 154 -0.40 -24.93 -2.51
C THR A 154 -1.40 -26.00 -2.98
N GLN A 155 -1.45 -26.29 -4.28
CA GLN A 155 -2.50 -27.11 -4.91
C GLN A 155 -3.92 -26.56 -4.71
N ALA A 156 -4.04 -25.26 -4.45
CA ALA A 156 -5.30 -24.54 -4.23
C ALA A 156 -5.49 -23.43 -5.28
N ARG A 157 -6.72 -22.94 -5.39
CA ARG A 157 -7.07 -21.82 -6.28
C ARG A 157 -6.82 -20.49 -5.58
N GLY A 158 -6.47 -19.43 -6.33
CA GLY A 158 -6.35 -18.08 -5.74
C GLY A 158 -7.65 -17.61 -5.08
N ASP A 159 -7.53 -16.77 -4.06
CA ASP A 159 -8.63 -16.25 -3.24
C ASP A 159 -9.43 -15.10 -3.89
N ASN A 160 -9.09 -14.72 -5.13
CA ASN A 160 -9.70 -13.64 -5.92
C ASN A 160 -9.34 -12.21 -5.48
N ASP A 161 -8.47 -12.04 -4.47
CA ASP A 161 -8.05 -10.74 -3.95
C ASP A 161 -6.67 -10.32 -4.50
N PRO A 162 -6.22 -9.07 -4.28
CA PRO A 162 -4.84 -8.67 -4.56
C PRO A 162 -3.91 -9.30 -3.52
N ILE A 163 -2.66 -9.59 -3.89
CA ILE A 163 -1.73 -10.29 -3.00
C ILE A 163 -1.45 -9.50 -1.73
N ASP A 164 -1.53 -10.19 -0.59
CA ASP A 164 -1.40 -9.60 0.72
C ASP A 164 0.04 -9.33 1.14
N VAL A 165 0.22 -8.33 2.00
CA VAL A 165 1.50 -7.87 2.52
C VAL A 165 1.42 -7.67 4.02
N ILE A 166 2.40 -8.22 4.74
CA ILE A 166 2.71 -7.90 6.12
C ILE A 166 3.97 -7.01 6.16
N GLU A 167 3.81 -5.76 6.58
CA GLU A 167 4.89 -4.79 6.70
C GLU A 167 5.36 -4.69 8.15
N ILE A 168 6.63 -5.03 8.35
CA ILE A 168 7.20 -5.37 9.67
C ILE A 168 7.98 -4.22 10.33
N GLY A 169 8.02 -3.03 9.72
CA GLY A 169 8.76 -1.88 10.21
C GLY A 169 8.24 -1.32 11.54
N GLU A 170 9.06 -0.50 12.19
CA GLU A 170 8.76 0.03 13.53
C GLU A 170 7.60 1.05 13.52
N ARG A 171 7.36 1.72 12.39
CA ARG A 171 6.27 2.70 12.25
C ARG A 171 4.91 2.00 12.23
N VAL A 172 3.94 2.49 13.00
CA VAL A 172 2.54 2.12 12.79
C VAL A 172 2.00 3.01 11.68
N ALA A 173 1.74 2.42 10.50
CA ALA A 173 1.27 3.16 9.34
C ALA A 173 -0.20 3.55 9.48
N ALA A 174 -0.62 4.61 8.79
CA ALA A 174 -2.03 4.97 8.73
C ALA A 174 -2.75 4.12 7.67
N ARG A 175 -4.04 3.86 7.88
CA ARG A 175 -4.89 3.27 6.85
C ARG A 175 -4.96 4.20 5.65
N GLY A 176 -4.76 3.65 4.46
CA GLY A 176 -4.66 4.41 3.21
C GLY A 176 -3.26 4.99 2.94
N ASP A 177 -2.26 4.75 3.80
CA ASP A 177 -0.88 5.03 3.42
C ASP A 177 -0.48 4.19 2.20
N VAL A 178 0.24 4.81 1.26
CA VAL A 178 0.91 4.10 0.17
C VAL A 178 2.41 4.13 0.45
N VAL A 179 2.98 2.95 0.71
CA VAL A 179 4.32 2.82 1.27
C VAL A 179 5.24 2.09 0.30
N PRO A 180 6.43 2.64 -0.03
CA PRO A 180 7.43 1.90 -0.79
C PRO A 180 8.09 0.84 0.09
N VAL A 181 7.88 -0.44 -0.24
CA VAL A 181 8.36 -1.58 0.55
C VAL A 181 9.36 -2.45 -0.22
N LYS A 182 10.31 -3.02 0.52
CA LYS A 182 11.21 -4.08 0.05
C LYS A 182 10.63 -5.43 0.48
N ILE A 183 10.47 -6.34 -0.49
CA ILE A 183 9.95 -7.70 -0.25
C ILE A 183 11.09 -8.58 0.23
N LEU A 184 10.89 -9.25 1.37
CA LEU A 184 11.87 -10.09 2.06
C LEU A 184 11.57 -11.58 1.88
N GLY A 185 10.31 -11.95 1.69
CA GLY A 185 9.89 -13.34 1.55
C GLY A 185 8.37 -13.47 1.43
N THR A 186 7.85 -14.69 1.53
CA THR A 186 6.41 -14.96 1.52
C THR A 186 6.03 -16.21 2.30
N LEU A 187 4.82 -16.23 2.85
CA LEU A 187 4.19 -17.41 3.43
C LEU A 187 3.04 -17.88 2.52
N ALA A 188 2.86 -19.20 2.42
CA ALA A 188 1.81 -19.83 1.63
C ALA A 188 0.64 -20.25 2.53
N LEU A 189 -0.26 -19.33 2.88
CA LEU A 189 -1.46 -19.68 3.66
C LEU A 189 -2.43 -20.43 2.75
N ILE A 190 -3.12 -21.42 3.32
CA ILE A 190 -4.29 -22.05 2.72
C ILE A 190 -5.49 -21.62 3.57
N ASP A 191 -6.20 -20.58 3.10
CA ASP A 191 -7.34 -20.01 3.82
C ASP A 191 -8.64 -20.60 3.27
N GLU A 192 -9.34 -21.40 4.08
CA GLU A 192 -10.60 -22.06 3.70
C GLU A 192 -10.56 -22.86 2.37
N GLY A 193 -9.36 -23.32 1.96
CA GLY A 193 -9.14 -24.10 0.74
C GLY A 193 -8.62 -23.29 -0.46
N GLU A 194 -8.34 -22.00 -0.26
CA GLU A 194 -7.82 -21.07 -1.26
C GLU A 194 -6.34 -20.75 -0.98
N THR A 195 -5.58 -20.52 -2.04
CA THR A 195 -4.22 -19.96 -1.98
C THR A 195 -4.33 -18.51 -1.57
N ASP A 196 -3.59 -18.17 -0.52
CA ASP A 196 -3.59 -16.84 0.06
C ASP A 196 -2.14 -16.48 0.44
N TRP A 197 -1.42 -15.82 -0.47
CA TRP A 197 0.00 -15.52 -0.25
C TRP A 197 0.18 -14.32 0.66
N LYS A 198 0.99 -14.48 1.73
CA LYS A 198 1.32 -13.39 2.65
C LYS A 198 2.77 -12.95 2.45
N LEU A 199 2.98 -11.89 1.68
CA LEU A 199 4.31 -11.31 1.46
C LEU A 199 4.84 -10.70 2.76
N ILE A 200 6.10 -10.97 3.07
CA ILE A 200 6.82 -10.32 4.18
C ILE A 200 7.60 -9.16 3.58
N ALA A 201 7.36 -7.95 4.06
CA ALA A 201 8.00 -6.76 3.52
C ALA A 201 8.37 -5.75 4.62
N ILE A 202 9.19 -4.77 4.27
CA ILE A 202 9.54 -3.65 5.15
C ILE A 202 9.53 -2.32 4.39
N ASP A 203 9.02 -1.26 5.02
CA ASP A 203 9.13 0.11 4.52
C ASP A 203 10.60 0.44 4.23
N THR A 204 10.90 0.91 3.03
CA THR A 204 12.26 1.29 2.62
C THR A 204 12.85 2.45 3.43
N ARG A 205 12.02 3.16 4.19
CA ARG A 205 12.41 4.27 5.07
C ARG A 205 12.64 3.81 6.52
N ASP A 206 12.37 2.54 6.83
CA ASP A 206 12.61 1.99 8.16
C ASP A 206 14.12 1.98 8.49
N PRO A 207 14.54 2.34 9.72
CA PRO A 207 15.96 2.32 10.10
C PRO A 207 16.64 0.95 9.95
N SER A 208 15.89 -0.15 9.98
CA SER A 208 16.39 -1.50 9.80
C SER A 208 16.35 -2.00 8.36
N ALA A 209 15.75 -1.26 7.43
CA ALA A 209 15.54 -1.70 6.05
C ALA A 209 16.84 -2.15 5.37
N ASP A 210 17.95 -1.43 5.56
CA ASP A 210 19.24 -1.77 4.94
C ASP A 210 19.82 -3.13 5.40
N ARG A 211 19.43 -3.59 6.60
CA ARG A 211 19.89 -4.86 7.19
C ARG A 211 19.02 -6.06 6.84
N LEU A 212 17.87 -5.84 6.21
CA LEU A 212 16.89 -6.87 5.90
C LEU A 212 16.80 -7.00 4.39
N ASN A 213 17.43 -8.01 3.80
CA ASN A 213 17.44 -8.22 2.35
C ASN A 213 16.83 -9.56 1.94
N ASP A 214 16.71 -10.49 2.88
CA ASP A 214 16.02 -11.77 2.69
C ASP A 214 15.29 -12.20 3.97
N VAL A 215 14.48 -13.25 3.86
CA VAL A 215 13.67 -13.78 4.97
C VAL A 215 14.52 -14.26 6.15
N ALA A 216 15.74 -14.73 5.87
CA ALA A 216 16.67 -15.15 6.92
C ALA A 216 17.11 -13.99 7.83
N ASP A 217 17.21 -12.77 7.28
CA ASP A 217 17.57 -11.58 8.06
C ASP A 217 16.46 -11.20 9.03
N VAL A 218 15.20 -11.50 8.69
CA VAL A 218 14.03 -11.26 9.56
C VAL A 218 14.15 -12.06 10.85
N GLU A 219 14.47 -13.35 10.79
CA GLU A 219 14.63 -14.17 12.00
C GLU A 219 15.88 -13.78 12.79
N ALA A 220 16.97 -13.40 12.11
CA ALA A 220 18.18 -12.94 12.76
C ALA A 220 17.98 -11.64 13.55
N LEU A 221 17.18 -10.71 13.01
CA LEU A 221 16.97 -9.38 13.60
C LEU A 221 15.74 -9.28 14.49
N PHE A 222 14.67 -10.01 14.16
CA PHE A 222 13.40 -10.05 14.87
C PHE A 222 13.05 -11.49 15.27
N PRO A 223 13.84 -12.11 16.17
CA PRO A 223 13.69 -13.53 16.50
C PRO A 223 12.29 -13.84 17.01
N GLY A 224 11.66 -14.86 16.42
CA GLY A 224 10.30 -15.30 16.75
C GLY A 224 9.18 -14.57 16.03
N LEU A 225 9.45 -13.51 15.24
CA LEU A 225 8.41 -12.79 14.47
C LEU A 225 7.77 -13.70 13.42
N LEU A 226 8.57 -14.49 12.68
CA LEU A 226 8.05 -15.41 11.68
C LEU A 226 7.17 -16.50 12.31
N ARG A 227 7.60 -17.04 13.45
CA ARG A 227 6.81 -18.00 14.23
C ARG A 227 5.49 -17.40 14.71
N ALA A 228 5.52 -16.18 15.26
CA ALA A 228 4.31 -15.46 15.68
C ALA A 228 3.38 -15.18 14.50
N THR A 229 3.92 -14.95 13.30
CA THR A 229 3.17 -14.76 12.05
C THR A 229 2.40 -16.00 11.64
N VAL A 230 3.08 -17.15 11.60
CA VAL A 230 2.45 -18.43 11.30
C VAL A 230 1.38 -18.75 12.34
N GLU A 231 1.66 -18.53 13.62
CA GLU A 231 0.69 -18.73 14.71
C GLU A 231 -0.54 -17.82 14.55
N TRP A 232 -0.35 -16.53 14.27
CA TRP A 232 -1.45 -15.58 14.11
C TRP A 232 -2.41 -16.03 13.00
N PHE A 233 -1.90 -16.29 11.79
CA PHE A 233 -2.72 -16.71 10.65
C PHE A 233 -3.31 -18.10 10.82
N ARG A 234 -2.65 -19.01 11.56
CA ARG A 234 -3.21 -20.31 11.93
C ARG A 234 -4.44 -20.17 12.82
N LEU A 235 -4.44 -19.20 13.73
CA LEU A 235 -5.37 -19.12 14.85
C LEU A 235 -6.46 -18.05 14.74
N TYR A 236 -6.28 -17.00 13.92
CA TYR A 236 -7.11 -15.78 14.00
C TYR A 236 -8.61 -16.01 13.78
N LYS A 237 -8.99 -17.05 13.02
CA LYS A 237 -10.40 -17.43 12.79
C LYS A 237 -10.97 -18.43 13.81
N VAL A 238 -10.14 -19.01 14.68
CA VAL A 238 -10.61 -19.99 15.70
C VAL A 238 -11.67 -19.38 16.64
N PRO A 239 -11.52 -18.13 17.14
CA PRO A 239 -12.57 -17.44 17.89
C PRO A 239 -13.91 -17.31 17.15
N ASP A 240 -13.90 -17.28 15.81
CA ASP A 240 -15.11 -17.23 14.96
C ASP A 240 -15.77 -18.63 14.80
N GLY A 241 -15.23 -19.66 15.45
CA GLY A 241 -15.69 -21.05 15.33
C GLY A 241 -15.25 -21.74 14.03
N LYS A 242 -14.22 -21.19 13.35
CA LYS A 242 -13.60 -21.80 12.18
C LYS A 242 -12.46 -22.75 12.61
N PRO A 243 -12.11 -23.74 11.77
CA PRO A 243 -10.91 -24.54 11.99
C PRO A 243 -9.64 -23.69 11.92
N VAL A 244 -8.52 -24.26 12.34
CA VAL A 244 -7.20 -23.66 12.08
C VAL A 244 -6.92 -23.60 10.59
N ASN A 245 -6.27 -22.54 10.15
CA ASN A 245 -5.75 -22.47 8.80
C ASN A 245 -4.50 -23.34 8.64
N GLN A 246 -4.27 -23.78 7.41
CA GLN A 246 -3.12 -24.60 7.03
C GLN A 246 -2.14 -23.77 6.21
N PHE A 247 -0.94 -24.29 6.03
CA PHE A 247 0.08 -23.67 5.20
C PHE A 247 0.65 -24.73 4.27
N ALA A 248 0.99 -24.33 3.04
CA ALA A 248 1.91 -25.11 2.24
C ALA A 248 3.34 -25.00 2.81
N PHE A 249 4.25 -25.86 2.35
CA PHE A 249 5.65 -25.89 2.80
C PHE A 249 5.82 -25.96 4.33
N ASP A 250 4.88 -26.60 5.03
CA ASP A 250 4.86 -26.73 6.49
C ASP A 250 4.93 -25.38 7.25
N GLY A 251 4.51 -24.28 6.61
CA GLY A 251 4.59 -22.93 7.18
C GLY A 251 5.98 -22.29 7.11
N GLU A 252 6.90 -22.85 6.33
CA GLU A 252 8.20 -22.24 6.03
C GLU A 252 8.02 -20.99 5.16
N ALA A 253 8.56 -19.85 5.61
CA ALA A 253 8.62 -18.65 4.79
C ALA A 253 9.65 -18.83 3.66
N LYS A 254 9.22 -18.65 2.41
CA LYS A 254 10.10 -18.70 1.24
C LYS A 254 10.85 -17.38 1.08
N ASP A 255 12.02 -17.45 0.47
CA ASP A 255 12.93 -16.32 0.27
C ASP A 255 12.36 -15.22 -0.64
N SER A 256 13.06 -14.09 -0.67
CA SER A 256 12.71 -12.93 -1.49
C SER A 256 12.63 -13.26 -3.00
N ALA A 257 13.48 -14.16 -3.49
CA ALA A 257 13.51 -14.57 -4.89
C ALA A 257 12.25 -15.37 -5.28
N PHE A 258 11.79 -16.25 -4.40
CA PHE A 258 10.53 -16.97 -4.55
C PHE A 258 9.35 -15.99 -4.49
N ALA A 259 9.29 -15.12 -3.48
CA ALA A 259 8.24 -14.13 -3.34
C ALA A 259 8.10 -13.23 -4.58
N HIS A 260 9.24 -12.85 -5.17
CA HIS A 260 9.26 -12.09 -6.41
C HIS A 260 8.65 -12.82 -7.62
N LYS A 261 8.80 -14.14 -7.71
CA LYS A 261 8.15 -14.93 -8.78
C LYS A 261 6.64 -14.95 -8.61
N VAL A 262 6.16 -15.16 -7.38
CA VAL A 262 4.73 -15.09 -7.05
C VAL A 262 4.16 -13.73 -7.44
N VAL A 263 4.82 -12.63 -7.05
CA VAL A 263 4.40 -11.26 -7.39
C VAL A 263 4.34 -11.03 -8.91
N ASP A 264 5.34 -11.50 -9.66
CA ASP A 264 5.34 -11.33 -11.12
C ASP A 264 4.21 -12.12 -11.80
N GLU A 265 3.83 -13.27 -11.26
CA GLU A 265 2.72 -14.11 -11.73
C GLU A 265 1.35 -13.48 -11.44
N VAL A 266 1.06 -13.12 -10.18
CA VAL A 266 -0.22 -12.47 -9.83
C VAL A 266 -0.38 -11.10 -10.48
N HIS A 267 0.73 -10.43 -10.81
CA HIS A 267 0.70 -9.22 -11.64
C HIS A 267 0.32 -9.52 -13.10
N GLN A 268 0.74 -10.66 -13.68
CA GLN A 268 0.26 -11.04 -15.01
C GLN A 268 -1.23 -11.38 -14.98
N PHE A 269 -1.71 -12.06 -13.93
CA PHE A 269 -3.14 -12.31 -13.77
C PHE A 269 -3.94 -11.01 -13.70
N TRP A 270 -3.48 -10.03 -12.93
CA TRP A 270 -4.10 -8.71 -12.90
C TRP A 270 -4.12 -8.02 -14.27
N LYS A 271 -3.05 -8.13 -15.07
CA LYS A 271 -3.04 -7.56 -16.42
C LYS A 271 -4.13 -8.18 -17.30
N SER A 272 -4.26 -9.50 -17.28
CA SER A 272 -5.33 -10.17 -18.03
C SER A 272 -6.73 -9.79 -17.49
N LEU A 273 -6.88 -9.64 -16.16
CA LEU A 273 -8.11 -9.16 -15.55
C LEU A 273 -8.51 -7.75 -16.04
N VAL A 274 -7.59 -6.79 -15.92
CA VAL A 274 -7.86 -5.36 -16.19
C VAL A 274 -8.05 -5.09 -17.69
N ASN A 275 -7.47 -5.92 -18.55
CA ASN A 275 -7.67 -5.93 -20.00
C ASN A 275 -8.97 -6.66 -20.44
N GLY A 276 -9.67 -7.32 -19.51
CA GLY A 276 -10.90 -8.06 -19.82
C GLY A 276 -10.68 -9.39 -20.54
N GLU A 277 -9.50 -9.97 -20.43
CA GLU A 277 -9.12 -11.26 -21.06
C GLU A 277 -9.65 -12.47 -20.26
N VAL A 278 -10.08 -12.25 -19.01
CA VAL A 278 -10.57 -13.31 -18.11
C VAL A 278 -12.09 -13.28 -18.03
N ALA A 279 -12.72 -14.37 -18.50
CA ALA A 279 -14.16 -14.55 -18.38
C ALA A 279 -14.58 -14.78 -16.91
N GLY A 280 -15.75 -14.30 -16.51
CA GLY A 280 -16.33 -14.59 -15.20
C GLY A 280 -15.89 -13.68 -14.04
N ALA A 281 -14.92 -12.79 -14.24
CA ALA A 281 -14.51 -11.79 -13.23
C ALA A 281 -15.35 -10.51 -13.31
N SER A 282 -16.68 -10.63 -13.29
CA SER A 282 -17.63 -9.50 -13.38
C SER A 282 -17.94 -8.83 -12.04
N ASP A 283 -17.59 -9.51 -10.95
CA ASP A 283 -17.66 -9.08 -9.56
C ASP A 283 -16.61 -8.01 -9.19
N ILE A 284 -15.52 -7.92 -9.97
CA ILE A 284 -14.47 -6.92 -9.78
C ILE A 284 -14.76 -5.68 -10.63
N CYS A 285 -14.91 -4.53 -9.98
CA CYS A 285 -15.03 -3.22 -10.60
C CYS A 285 -13.67 -2.79 -11.14
N LYS A 286 -13.54 -2.76 -12.48
CA LYS A 286 -12.30 -2.41 -13.20
C LYS A 286 -12.16 -0.91 -13.46
N MET A 287 -12.96 -0.07 -12.79
CA MET A 287 -12.93 1.38 -13.00
C MET A 287 -11.55 1.94 -12.64
N ASN A 288 -10.89 2.58 -13.59
CA ASN A 288 -9.57 3.17 -13.40
C ASN A 288 -9.40 4.41 -14.29
N VAL A 289 -8.32 5.16 -14.13
CA VAL A 289 -8.07 6.41 -14.85
C VAL A 289 -6.76 6.42 -15.63
N SER A 290 -5.86 5.48 -15.34
CA SER A 290 -4.49 5.46 -15.86
C SER A 290 -4.11 4.22 -16.68
N VAL A 291 -4.91 3.14 -16.66
CA VAL A 291 -4.57 1.89 -17.37
C VAL A 291 -5.07 1.97 -18.82
N GLU A 292 -4.18 2.35 -19.75
CA GLU A 292 -4.52 2.63 -21.15
C GLU A 292 -5.26 1.50 -21.87
N SER A 293 -4.89 0.25 -21.61
CA SER A 293 -5.48 -0.94 -22.24
C SER A 293 -6.79 -1.40 -21.61
N SER A 294 -7.22 -0.77 -20.51
CA SER A 294 -8.39 -1.23 -19.76
C SER A 294 -9.70 -0.74 -20.35
N ALA A 295 -10.64 -1.66 -20.56
CA ALA A 295 -12.02 -1.33 -20.91
C ALA A 295 -12.77 -0.57 -19.79
N GLY A 296 -12.28 -0.64 -18.55
CA GLY A 296 -12.82 0.10 -17.40
C GLY A 296 -12.23 1.50 -17.23
N ARG A 297 -11.37 1.96 -18.15
CA ARG A 297 -10.76 3.28 -18.06
C ARG A 297 -11.81 4.38 -18.28
N VAL A 298 -11.84 5.34 -17.37
CA VAL A 298 -12.72 6.52 -17.42
C VAL A 298 -11.92 7.82 -17.37
N GLU A 299 -12.58 8.91 -17.75
CA GLU A 299 -12.05 10.26 -17.54
C GLU A 299 -12.05 10.64 -16.05
N ARG A 300 -11.08 11.46 -15.64
CA ARG A 300 -10.94 11.93 -14.24
C ARG A 300 -12.19 12.65 -13.72
N ALA A 301 -12.95 13.31 -14.61
CA ALA A 301 -14.21 13.95 -14.24
C ALA A 301 -15.27 12.95 -13.77
N GLU A 302 -15.30 11.73 -14.31
CA GLU A 302 -16.20 10.67 -13.85
C GLU A 302 -15.76 10.12 -12.50
N ALA A 303 -14.46 9.87 -12.33
CA ALA A 303 -13.89 9.48 -11.03
C ALA A 303 -14.18 10.53 -9.94
N ALA A 304 -14.07 11.83 -10.27
CA ALA A 304 -14.44 12.92 -9.37
C ALA A 304 -15.92 12.91 -8.97
N ARG A 305 -16.83 12.57 -9.90
CA ARG A 305 -18.27 12.42 -9.60
C ARG A 305 -18.54 11.28 -8.62
N VAL A 306 -17.88 10.13 -8.79
CA VAL A 306 -17.98 9.00 -7.85
C VAL A 306 -17.58 9.43 -6.45
N LEU A 307 -16.40 10.04 -6.29
CA LEU A 307 -15.93 10.51 -4.99
C LEU A 307 -16.83 11.59 -4.38
N ALA A 308 -17.34 12.51 -5.20
CA ALA A 308 -18.24 13.58 -4.74
C ALA A 308 -19.62 13.06 -4.31
N GLY A 309 -20.04 11.90 -4.82
CA GLY A 309 -21.28 11.22 -4.43
C GLY A 309 -21.19 10.48 -3.08
N ALA A 310 -19.98 10.25 -2.56
CA ALA A 310 -19.79 9.59 -1.27
C ALA A 310 -20.19 10.52 -0.11
N PRO A 311 -20.73 9.97 1.01
CA PRO A 311 -21.11 10.77 2.17
C PRO A 311 -19.91 11.54 2.74
N PRO A 312 -20.09 12.78 3.23
CA PRO A 312 -18.99 13.53 3.84
C PRO A 312 -18.41 12.77 5.04
N ALA A 313 -17.13 13.01 5.33
CA ALA A 313 -16.51 12.44 6.52
C ALA A 313 -17.26 12.88 7.79
N ALA A 314 -17.47 11.92 8.69
CA ALA A 314 -18.19 12.12 9.95
C ALA A 314 -17.46 11.44 11.11
N LEU A 315 -17.98 11.64 12.32
CA LEU A 315 -17.37 11.11 13.54
C LEU A 315 -17.47 9.58 13.61
N PRO A 316 -16.47 8.91 14.21
CA PRO A 316 -16.50 7.45 14.37
C PRO A 316 -17.68 7.01 15.22
N HIS A 317 -18.27 5.87 14.88
CA HIS A 317 -19.22 5.16 15.73
C HIS A 317 -18.50 4.48 16.91
N ALA A 318 -19.24 4.15 17.96
CA ALA A 318 -18.67 3.43 19.10
C ALA A 318 -18.24 2.02 18.68
N LEU A 319 -17.04 1.61 19.13
CA LEU A 319 -16.58 0.24 18.96
C LEU A 319 -17.40 -0.72 19.83
N PRO A 320 -17.68 -1.95 19.34
CA PRO A 320 -18.25 -2.99 20.18
C PRO A 320 -17.32 -3.33 21.34
N ALA A 321 -17.86 -3.51 22.55
CA ALA A 321 -17.09 -3.90 23.74
C ALA A 321 -16.35 -5.25 23.60
N THR A 322 -16.72 -6.05 22.60
CA THR A 322 -16.07 -7.33 22.29
C THR A 322 -14.72 -7.17 21.61
N VAL A 323 -14.40 -5.99 21.06
CA VAL A 323 -13.14 -5.74 20.34
C VAL A 323 -11.93 -5.92 21.27
N ASP A 324 -12.05 -5.53 22.54
CA ASP A 324 -10.96 -5.62 23.53
C ASP A 324 -10.85 -7.01 24.18
N LYS A 325 -11.71 -7.96 23.79
CA LYS A 325 -11.75 -9.29 24.41
C LYS A 325 -10.51 -10.11 24.01
N TRP A 326 -9.85 -10.68 25.02
CA TRP A 326 -8.79 -11.68 24.82
C TRP A 326 -9.36 -13.09 24.69
N HIS A 327 -8.87 -13.80 23.68
CA HIS A 327 -9.15 -15.21 23.45
C HIS A 327 -7.90 -16.04 23.77
N PHE A 328 -8.03 -16.95 24.74
CA PHE A 328 -6.99 -17.91 25.08
C PHE A 328 -7.32 -19.23 24.39
N VAL A 329 -6.68 -19.47 23.24
CA VAL A 329 -6.86 -20.71 22.49
C VAL A 329 -5.86 -21.73 23.03
N SER A 330 -6.31 -22.61 23.91
CA SER A 330 -5.51 -23.73 24.41
C SER A 330 -5.56 -24.89 23.43
N SER A 331 -4.44 -25.61 23.27
CA SER A 331 -4.32 -26.91 22.59
C SER A 331 -4.62 -26.93 21.09
N LEU A 332 -3.62 -26.50 20.30
CA LEU A 332 -3.49 -26.76 18.86
C LEU A 332 -2.07 -27.24 18.55
#